data_AF-J9GLT3-F1
#
_entry.id   AF-J9GLT3-F1
#
_cell.length_a   1.000
_cell.length_b   1.000
_cell.length_c   1.000
_cell.angle_alpha   90.00
_cell.angle_beta   90.00
_cell.angle_gamma   90.00
#
_symmetry.space_group_name_H-M   'P 1'
#
loop_
_entity.id
_entity.type
_entity.pdbx_description
1 polymer ?
#
loop_
_entity_poly.entity_id
_entity_poly.type
_entity_poly.pdbx_seq_one_letter_code
_entity_poly.pdbx_strand_id
1 'polypeptide(L)'
;MTVRGNKWYRHSQSKGGGPVDFVIEFFGKSFTEAVELLTGEKGAAPPPDRPCPASLSDFRLPPPNSDNRTARNYLTAARRIDEDVTGFFFARGDIYEDAAHHNAVFVGRDEDGIPRYAHSKGTAGNFRSM
;
A
#
# COMPACT_ATOMS: atom_id res chain seq x y z
N MET A 1 8.05 -36.96 8.82
CA MET A 1 8.34 -35.52 8.59
C MET A 1 9.79 -35.42 8.15
N THR A 2 10.06 -34.92 6.94
CA THR A 2 11.41 -34.85 6.38
C THR A 2 11.83 -33.38 6.37
N VAL A 3 12.86 -33.04 7.14
CA VAL A 3 13.47 -31.71 7.11
C VAL A 3 14.11 -31.51 5.73
N ARG A 4 13.85 -30.36 5.08
CA ARG A 4 14.33 -30.02 3.74
C ARG A 4 15.00 -28.65 3.75
N GLY A 5 16.08 -28.49 2.97
CA GLY A 5 16.83 -27.23 2.90
C GLY A 5 17.56 -26.90 4.20
N ASN A 6 17.67 -25.61 4.53
CA ASN A 6 18.34 -25.07 5.72
C ASN A 6 17.43 -24.97 6.95
N LYS A 7 16.50 -25.91 7.12
CA LYS A 7 15.54 -25.91 8.23
C LYS A 7 15.96 -26.86 9.34
N TRP A 8 15.40 -26.66 10.53
CA TRP A 8 15.55 -27.57 11.66
C TRP A 8 14.19 -27.90 12.28
N TYR A 9 14.11 -29.02 13.01
CA TYR A 9 12.91 -29.43 13.73
C TYR A 9 13.25 -30.26 14.98
N ARG A 10 12.58 -29.97 16.10
CA ARG A 10 12.64 -30.69 17.37
C ARG A 10 11.32 -31.42 17.61
N HIS A 11 11.37 -32.74 17.44
CA HIS A 11 10.20 -33.62 17.56
C HIS A 11 9.57 -33.62 18.96
N SER A 12 10.37 -33.51 20.03
CA SER A 12 9.88 -33.57 21.40
C SER A 12 9.01 -32.38 21.82
N GLN A 13 9.09 -31.27 21.09
CA GLN A 13 8.30 -30.06 21.36
C GLN A 13 7.50 -29.58 20.14
N SER A 14 7.52 -30.37 19.06
CA SER A 14 6.91 -30.03 17.77
C SER A 14 7.28 -28.63 17.23
N LYS A 15 8.49 -28.15 17.53
CA LYS A 15 9.01 -26.84 17.10
C LYS A 15 10.02 -26.98 15.96
N GLY A 16 10.14 -25.97 15.11
CA GLY A 16 11.19 -25.89 14.09
C GLY A 16 11.17 -24.54 13.39
N GLY A 17 12.08 -24.36 12.43
CA GLY A 17 12.21 -23.08 11.73
C GLY A 17 13.42 -23.03 10.81
N GLY A 18 13.77 -21.82 10.40
CA GLY A 18 15.00 -21.53 9.67
C GLY A 18 16.19 -21.25 10.62
N PRO A 19 17.35 -20.84 10.08
CA PRO A 19 18.54 -20.56 10.86
C PRO A 19 18.37 -19.43 11.89
N VAL A 20 17.58 -18.40 11.57
CA VAL A 20 17.29 -17.30 12.50
C VAL A 20 16.50 -17.81 13.71
N ASP A 21 15.44 -18.60 13.48
CA ASP A 21 14.63 -19.19 14.54
C ASP A 21 15.45 -20.13 15.44
N PHE A 22 16.44 -20.83 14.87
CA PHE A 22 17.36 -21.68 15.62
C PHE A 22 18.18 -20.86 16.62
N VAL A 23 18.76 -19.75 16.17
CA VAL A 23 19.58 -18.88 17.02
C VAL A 23 18.74 -18.23 18.11
N ILE A 24 17.51 -17.81 17.79
CA ILE A 24 16.58 -17.27 18.80
C ILE A 24 16.27 -18.33 19.87
N GLU A 25 15.84 -19.53 19.47
CA GLU A 25 15.40 -20.57 20.41
C GLU A 25 16.56 -21.13 21.27
N PHE A 26 17.72 -21.42 20.67
CA PHE A 26 18.81 -22.11 21.36
C PHE A 26 19.88 -21.20 21.96
N PHE A 27 20.04 -19.98 21.45
CA PHE A 27 21.03 -19.01 21.94
C PHE A 27 20.38 -17.86 22.71
N GLY A 28 19.05 -17.83 22.81
CA GLY A 28 18.31 -16.80 23.55
C GLY A 28 18.48 -15.39 23.00
N LYS A 29 18.86 -15.26 21.72
CA LYS A 29 19.11 -13.98 21.05
C LYS A 29 17.81 -13.38 20.54
N SER A 30 17.75 -12.05 20.50
CA SER A 30 16.71 -11.34 19.75
C SER A 30 16.86 -11.57 18.24
N PHE A 31 15.83 -11.24 17.45
CA PHE A 31 15.89 -11.35 15.99
C PHE A 31 17.08 -10.60 15.40
N THR A 32 17.32 -9.36 15.83
CA THR A 32 18.42 -8.54 15.32
C THR A 32 19.79 -9.14 15.64
N GLU A 33 19.99 -9.63 16.87
CA GLU A 33 21.24 -10.31 17.25
C GLU A 33 21.42 -11.64 16.51
N ALA A 34 20.33 -12.35 16.21
CA ALA A 34 20.37 -13.58 15.43
C ALA A 34 20.76 -13.29 13.97
N VAL A 35 20.23 -12.23 13.37
CA VAL A 35 20.63 -11.78 12.03
C VAL A 35 22.10 -11.35 12.04
N GLU A 36 22.53 -10.52 12.99
CA GLU A 36 23.93 -10.10 13.11
C GLU A 36 24.88 -11.29 13.25
N LEU A 37 24.52 -12.29 14.06
CA LEU A 37 25.33 -13.50 14.23
C LEU A 37 25.45 -14.30 12.92
N LEU A 38 24.37 -14.40 12.15
CA LEU A 38 24.30 -15.23 10.95
C LEU A 38 24.91 -14.55 9.71
N THR A 39 24.78 -13.23 9.59
CA THR A 39 25.27 -12.48 8.43
C THR A 39 26.62 -11.82 8.69
N GLY A 40 27.01 -11.64 9.96
CA GLY A 40 28.17 -10.81 10.34
C GLY A 40 27.94 -9.32 10.16
N GLU A 41 26.74 -8.92 9.72
CA GLU A 41 26.36 -7.54 9.52
C GLU A 41 25.63 -7.03 10.76
N LYS A 42 26.19 -6.03 11.42
CA LYS A 42 25.42 -5.22 12.36
C LYS A 42 24.33 -4.54 11.56
N GLY A 43 23.10 -5.03 11.70
CA GLY A 43 21.93 -4.39 11.11
C GLY A 43 21.93 -2.93 11.54
N ALA A 44 22.41 -2.05 10.67
CA ALA A 44 22.51 -0.64 10.97
C ALA A 44 21.07 -0.11 10.95
N ALA A 45 20.44 -0.08 12.12
CA ALA A 45 19.34 0.85 12.31
C ALA A 45 19.89 2.22 11.88
N PRO A 46 19.24 2.91 10.92
CA PRO A 46 19.61 4.28 10.62
C PRO A 46 19.69 5.05 11.94
N PRO A 47 20.71 5.92 12.13
CA PRO A 47 20.78 6.71 13.35
C PRO A 47 19.42 7.42 13.56
N PRO A 48 18.93 7.51 14.81
CA PRO A 48 17.62 8.13 15.09
C PRO A 48 17.53 9.57 14.56
N ASP A 49 18.69 10.23 14.41
CA ASP A 49 18.82 11.59 13.88
C ASP A 49 18.96 11.64 12.36
N ARG A 50 18.86 10.52 11.63
CA ARG A 50 18.71 10.58 10.18
C ARG A 50 17.34 11.22 9.94
N PRO A 51 17.27 12.44 9.37
CA PRO A 51 15.99 12.95 8.92
C PRO A 51 15.46 11.92 7.94
N CYS A 52 14.29 11.36 8.22
CA CYS A 52 13.57 10.57 7.23
C CYS A 52 13.57 11.39 5.93
N PRO A 53 14.18 10.92 4.82
CA PRO A 53 14.22 11.68 3.57
C PRO A 53 12.82 11.96 3.02
N ALA A 54 11.82 11.24 3.53
CA ALA A 54 10.45 11.66 3.42
C ALA A 54 10.21 12.81 4.41
N SER A 55 10.59 14.03 4.03
CA SER A 55 9.58 15.08 4.17
C SER A 55 8.33 14.47 3.55
N LEU A 56 7.22 14.42 4.30
CA LEU A 56 5.93 14.05 3.73
C LEU A 56 5.82 14.84 2.44
N SER A 57 6.00 14.17 1.30
CA SER A 57 5.95 14.84 0.01
C SER A 57 4.62 15.56 0.02
N ASP A 58 4.62 16.88 -0.17
CA ASP A 58 3.39 17.68 -0.09
C ASP A 58 2.33 16.96 -0.90
N PHE A 59 1.31 16.43 -0.21
CA PHE A 59 0.27 15.67 -0.85
C PHE A 59 -0.39 16.60 -1.88
N ARG A 60 -0.36 16.21 -3.15
CA ARG A 60 -0.88 17.00 -4.26
C ARG A 60 -1.86 16.16 -5.06
N LEU A 61 -3.03 16.76 -5.25
CA LEU A 61 -4.05 16.21 -6.13
C LEU A 61 -3.63 16.38 -7.59
N PRO A 62 -3.90 15.37 -8.46
CA PRO A 62 -3.82 15.56 -9.90
C PRO A 62 -4.68 16.74 -10.38
N PRO A 63 -4.25 17.51 -11.39
CA PRO A 63 -5.08 18.57 -11.96
C PRO A 63 -6.42 18.03 -12.48
N PRO A 64 -7.57 18.65 -12.16
CA PRO A 64 -8.86 18.21 -12.65
C PRO A 64 -9.05 18.54 -14.13
N ASN A 65 -9.71 17.64 -14.85
CA ASN A 65 -10.24 17.86 -16.19
C ASN A 65 -11.44 18.83 -16.13
N SER A 66 -11.74 19.51 -17.22
CA SER A 66 -12.78 20.54 -17.28
C SER A 66 -14.22 20.00 -17.25
N ASP A 67 -14.48 18.78 -17.72
CA ASP A 67 -15.87 18.29 -17.89
C ASP A 67 -16.22 16.97 -17.19
N ASN A 68 -15.23 16.23 -16.69
CA ASN A 68 -15.37 14.91 -16.05
C ASN A 68 -16.14 13.88 -16.89
N ARG A 69 -16.22 14.04 -18.22
CA ARG A 69 -17.11 13.22 -19.07
C ARG A 69 -16.70 11.75 -19.08
N THR A 70 -15.41 11.45 -19.12
CA THR A 70 -14.89 10.08 -19.15
C THR A 70 -15.11 9.39 -17.81
N ALA A 71 -14.80 10.07 -16.70
CA ALA A 71 -15.01 9.54 -15.36
C ALA A 71 -16.49 9.34 -15.05
N ARG A 72 -17.37 10.26 -15.45
CA ARG A 72 -18.83 10.10 -15.33
C ARG A 72 -19.32 8.87 -16.07
N ASN A 73 -19.01 8.76 -17.36
CA ASN A 73 -19.42 7.61 -18.17
C ASN A 73 -18.86 6.29 -17.60
N TYR A 74 -17.63 6.29 -17.09
CA TYR A 74 -17.05 5.13 -16.44
C TYR A 74 -17.86 4.68 -15.22
N LEU A 75 -18.19 5.60 -14.32
CA LEU A 75 -18.89 5.26 -13.08
C LEU A 75 -20.36 4.88 -13.32
N THR A 76 -21.06 5.59 -14.22
CA THR A 76 -22.49 5.37 -14.44
C THR A 76 -22.75 4.29 -15.49
N ALA A 77 -22.13 4.37 -16.66
CA ALA A 77 -22.39 3.43 -17.74
C ALA A 77 -21.65 2.10 -17.57
N ALA A 78 -20.37 2.13 -17.17
CA ALA A 78 -19.57 0.91 -17.04
C ALA A 78 -19.68 0.26 -15.66
N ARG A 79 -19.63 1.05 -14.57
CA ARG A 79 -19.73 0.54 -13.20
C ARG A 79 -21.14 0.51 -12.63
N ARG A 80 -22.14 1.07 -13.34
CA ARG A 80 -23.57 1.05 -12.96
C ARG A 80 -23.83 1.65 -11.59
N ILE A 81 -23.04 2.65 -11.20
CA ILE A 81 -23.29 3.46 -10.01
C ILE A 81 -24.34 4.50 -10.39
N ASP A 82 -25.30 4.69 -9.51
CA ASP A 82 -26.40 5.63 -9.69
C ASP A 82 -25.92 7.06 -9.99
N GLU A 83 -26.67 7.75 -10.87
CA GLU A 83 -26.31 9.09 -11.35
C GLU A 83 -26.40 10.14 -10.23
N ASP A 84 -27.37 10.04 -9.33
CA ASP A 84 -27.51 10.98 -8.22
C ASP A 84 -26.36 10.80 -7.22
N VAL A 85 -25.99 9.54 -6.94
CA VAL A 85 -24.85 9.21 -6.09
C VAL A 85 -23.55 9.76 -6.68
N THR A 86 -23.26 9.47 -7.94
CA THR A 86 -22.03 9.97 -8.59
C THR A 86 -22.05 11.50 -8.71
N GLY A 87 -23.19 12.08 -9.09
CA GLY A 87 -23.39 13.52 -9.21
C GLY A 87 -23.09 14.27 -7.92
N PHE A 88 -23.53 13.74 -6.77
CA PHE A 88 -23.23 14.31 -5.45
C PHE A 88 -21.72 14.43 -5.20
N PHE A 89 -20.95 13.36 -5.45
CA PHE A 89 -19.51 13.37 -5.22
C PHE A 89 -18.73 14.20 -6.26
N PHE A 90 -19.20 14.26 -7.51
CA PHE A 90 -18.64 15.19 -8.50
C PHE A 90 -18.87 16.66 -8.11
N ALA A 91 -20.07 16.99 -7.62
CA ALA A 91 -20.39 18.36 -7.20
C ALA A 91 -19.54 18.81 -6.00
N ARG A 92 -19.23 17.89 -5.08
CA ARG A 92 -18.33 18.15 -3.95
C ARG A 92 -16.85 18.18 -4.31
N GLY A 93 -16.48 17.69 -5.51
CA GLY A 93 -15.08 17.50 -5.90
C GLY A 93 -14.39 16.37 -5.12
N ASP A 94 -15.16 15.44 -4.58
CA ASP A 94 -14.67 14.22 -3.92
C ASP A 94 -14.38 13.12 -4.95
N ILE A 95 -14.99 13.23 -6.13
CA ILE A 95 -14.63 12.49 -7.32
C ILE A 95 -14.42 13.47 -8.46
N TYR A 96 -13.36 13.31 -9.24
CA TYR A 96 -13.14 14.09 -10.47
C TYR A 96 -12.29 13.29 -11.48
N GLU A 97 -12.21 13.78 -12.70
CA GLU A 97 -11.39 13.22 -13.76
C GLU A 97 -10.03 13.91 -13.79
N ASP A 98 -8.93 13.15 -13.80
CA ASP A 98 -7.59 13.69 -14.02
C ASP A 98 -7.44 14.26 -15.44
N ALA A 99 -6.89 15.47 -15.56
CA ALA A 99 -6.69 16.15 -16.84
C ALA A 99 -5.73 15.42 -17.78
N ALA A 100 -4.69 14.77 -17.24
CA ALA A 100 -3.61 14.20 -18.06
C ALA A 100 -3.96 12.81 -18.60
N HIS A 101 -4.58 11.95 -17.78
CA HIS A 101 -4.80 10.54 -18.13
C HIS A 101 -6.28 10.14 -18.16
N HIS A 102 -7.20 11.07 -17.88
CA HIS A 102 -8.64 10.81 -17.80
C HIS A 102 -9.01 9.72 -16.76
N ASN A 103 -8.18 9.55 -15.73
CA ASN A 103 -8.46 8.64 -14.61
C ASN A 103 -9.56 9.21 -13.71
N ALA A 104 -10.37 8.36 -13.11
CA ALA A 104 -11.25 8.76 -12.01
C ALA A 104 -10.43 8.86 -10.73
N VAL A 105 -10.36 10.07 -10.15
CA VAL A 105 -9.69 10.36 -8.88
C VAL A 105 -10.73 10.43 -7.78
N PHE A 106 -10.51 9.69 -6.70
CA PHE A 106 -11.33 9.66 -5.50
C PHE A 106 -10.55 10.32 -4.35
N VAL A 107 -11.10 11.39 -3.78
CA VAL A 107 -10.43 12.20 -2.76
C VAL A 107 -10.95 11.86 -1.37
N GLY A 108 -10.04 11.54 -0.47
CA GLY A 108 -10.32 11.39 0.96
C GLY A 108 -9.99 12.68 1.70
N ARG A 109 -10.97 13.22 2.41
CA ARG A 109 -10.84 14.44 3.22
C ARG A 109 -10.86 14.12 4.71
N ASP A 110 -10.17 14.91 5.52
CA ASP A 110 -10.28 14.86 6.97
C ASP A 110 -11.56 15.57 7.48
N GLU A 111 -11.71 15.66 8.80
CA GLU A 111 -12.86 16.29 9.46
C GLU A 111 -13.01 17.78 9.12
N ASP A 112 -11.91 18.46 8.80
CA ASP A 112 -11.87 19.86 8.36
C ASP A 112 -12.13 20.04 6.85
N GLY A 113 -12.36 18.93 6.12
CA GLY A 113 -12.59 18.93 4.68
C GLY A 113 -11.32 19.06 3.83
N ILE A 114 -10.14 18.95 4.44
CA ILE A 114 -8.85 19.08 3.74
C ILE A 114 -8.53 17.75 3.05
N PRO A 115 -8.18 17.75 1.74
CA PRO A 115 -7.69 16.55 1.08
C PRO A 115 -6.42 16.01 1.74
N ARG A 116 -6.48 14.77 2.25
CA ARG A 116 -5.33 14.06 2.84
C ARG A 116 -4.92 12.83 2.04
N TYR A 117 -5.80 12.37 1.15
CA TYR A 117 -5.61 11.16 0.38
C TYR A 117 -6.27 11.28 -1.00
N ALA A 118 -5.70 10.61 -2.00
CA ALA A 118 -6.35 10.39 -3.28
C ALA A 118 -6.01 9.02 -3.85
N HIS A 119 -7.02 8.38 -4.43
CA HIS A 119 -6.88 7.14 -5.19
C HIS A 119 -7.23 7.41 -6.65
N SER A 120 -6.34 7.03 -7.58
CA SER A 120 -6.57 7.18 -9.01
C SER A 120 -6.91 5.84 -9.65
N LYS A 121 -7.96 5.78 -10.46
CA LYS A 121 -8.39 4.59 -11.19
C LYS A 121 -8.49 4.86 -12.68
N GLY A 122 -7.83 4.01 -13.48
CA GLY A 122 -7.98 4.02 -14.93
C GLY A 122 -9.42 3.83 -15.39
N THR A 123 -9.86 4.67 -16.32
CA THR A 123 -11.19 4.62 -16.96
C THR A 123 -11.13 3.91 -18.32
N ALA A 124 -9.97 3.94 -18.98
CA ALA A 124 -9.69 3.24 -20.23
C ALA A 124 -9.26 1.78 -19.95
N GLY A 125 -10.23 0.90 -19.72
CA GLY A 125 -9.95 -0.53 -19.66
C GLY A 125 -11.10 -1.39 -19.14
N ASN A 126 -11.63 -2.26 -20.00
CA ASN A 126 -12.33 -3.45 -19.55
C ASN A 126 -11.31 -4.32 -18.81
N PHE A 127 -11.47 -4.48 -17.50
CA PHE A 127 -10.81 -5.57 -16.80
C PHE A 127 -11.44 -6.88 -17.30
N ARG A 128 -10.85 -7.48 -18.33
CA ARG A 128 -11.11 -8.87 -18.72
C ARG A 128 -10.17 -9.74 -17.89
N SER A 129 -10.64 -10.20 -16.74
CA SER A 129 -10.18 -11.49 -16.24
C SER A 129 -10.93 -12.54 -17.06
N MET A 130 -10.17 -13.26 -17.90
CA MET A 130 -10.57 -14.61 -18.31
C MET A 130 -10.32 -15.56 -17.13
#